data_AF-A0A848VYR3-F1
#
_entry.id   AF-A0A848VYR3-F1
#
_cell.length_a   1.000
_cell.length_b   1.000
_cell.length_c   1.000
_cell.angle_alpha   90.00
_cell.angle_beta   90.00
_cell.angle_gamma   90.00
#
_symmetry.space_group_name_H-M   'P 1'
#
loop_
_entity.id
_entity.type
_entity.pdbx_description
1 polymer ?
#
loop_
_entity_poly.entity_id
_entity_poly.type
_entity_poly.pdbx_seq_one_letter_code
_entity_poly.pdbx_strand_id
1 'polypeptide(L)'
;AIDLELSGVAEGAIKGASQTNQLFATLGQMIEGGLLQALTVMCVVLIMTFLVTSADSGILVMNTIMSGGAQETGIKHRIIWGIILTLVIGTLILAAGDENPMNALRNAMIIGALPFTMVMGLMCIALGKALYNDSRRDKHGVAGATEPAE
;
A
#
# COMPACT_ATOMS: atom_id res chain seq x y z
N ALA A 1 -4.51 -11.46 19.75
CA ALA A 1 -4.70 -10.08 20.28
C ALA A 1 -6.03 -9.94 21.01
N ILE A 2 -7.18 -9.90 20.31
CA ILE A 2 -8.51 -9.70 20.96
C ILE A 2 -8.80 -10.79 22.01
N ASP A 3 -8.55 -12.05 21.68
CA ASP A 3 -8.75 -13.18 22.60
C ASP A 3 -7.85 -13.09 23.85
N LEU A 4 -6.57 -12.74 23.69
CA LEU A 4 -5.61 -12.56 24.79
C LEU A 4 -5.97 -11.38 25.71
N GLU A 5 -6.55 -10.33 25.14
CA GLU A 5 -7.04 -9.17 25.89
C GLU A 5 -8.34 -9.48 26.65
N LEU A 6 -9.26 -10.25 26.06
CA LEU A 6 -10.53 -10.62 26.69
C LEU A 6 -10.39 -11.74 27.72
N SER A 7 -9.44 -12.66 27.52
CA SER A 7 -9.10 -13.71 28.49
C SER A 7 -8.32 -13.19 29.70
N GLY A 8 -7.91 -11.92 29.68
CA GLY A 8 -7.13 -11.29 30.75
C GLY A 8 -5.64 -11.64 30.73
N VAL A 9 -5.20 -12.56 29.87
CA VAL A 9 -3.79 -13.00 29.76
C VAL A 9 -2.85 -11.85 29.40
N ALA A 10 -3.30 -10.95 28.52
CA ALA A 10 -2.48 -9.82 28.08
C ALA A 10 -2.50 -8.62 29.03
N GLU A 11 -3.43 -8.55 29.99
CA GLU A 11 -3.57 -7.44 30.96
C GLU A 11 -3.44 -6.01 30.38
N GLY A 12 -3.89 -5.80 29.13
CA GLY A 12 -3.76 -4.50 28.45
C GLY A 12 -2.37 -4.21 27.85
N ALA A 13 -1.42 -5.14 27.92
CA ALA A 13 -0.09 -5.01 27.35
C ALA A 13 -0.12 -4.87 25.82
N ILE A 14 -1.10 -5.46 25.12
CA ILE A 14 -1.22 -5.33 23.66
C ILE A 14 -1.92 -4.01 23.32
N LYS A 15 -2.97 -3.64 24.05
CA LYS A 15 -3.68 -2.35 23.85
C LYS A 15 -2.82 -1.13 24.20
N GLY A 16 -1.99 -1.23 25.23
CA GLY A 16 -1.08 -0.16 25.66
C GLY A 16 0.19 -0.03 24.81
N ALA A 17 0.48 -1.02 23.97
CA ALA A 17 1.62 -0.95 23.04
C ALA A 17 1.35 0.08 21.93
N SER A 18 2.43 0.72 21.46
CA SER A 18 2.35 1.59 20.28
C SER A 18 1.84 0.81 19.07
N GLN A 19 1.14 1.50 18.16
CA GLN A 19 0.51 0.86 17.00
C GLN A 19 1.50 0.03 16.16
N THR A 20 2.75 0.46 16.06
CA THR A 20 3.82 -0.24 15.35
C THR A 20 4.31 -1.49 16.10
N ASN A 21 4.18 -1.52 17.43
CA ASN A 21 4.67 -2.61 18.28
C ASN A 21 3.60 -3.65 18.63
N GLN A 22 2.32 -3.40 18.34
CA GLN A 22 1.22 -4.31 18.71
C GLN A 22 1.39 -5.75 18.18
N LEU A 23 1.97 -5.91 16.98
CA LEU A 23 2.26 -7.23 16.42
C LEU A 23 3.29 -7.98 17.29
N PHE A 24 4.39 -7.32 17.65
CA PHE A 24 5.44 -7.91 18.48
C PHE A 24 4.99 -8.11 19.92
N ALA A 25 4.21 -7.19 20.47
CA ALA A 25 3.58 -7.32 21.79
C ALA A 25 2.64 -8.53 21.83
N THR A 26 1.83 -8.73 20.78
CA THR A 26 0.97 -9.92 20.66
C THR A 26 1.77 -11.20 20.60
N LEU A 27 2.85 -11.25 19.80
CA LEU A 27 3.72 -12.42 19.72
C LEU A 27 4.38 -12.75 21.07
N GLY A 28 4.84 -11.73 21.79
CA GLY A 28 5.42 -11.88 23.12
C GLY A 28 4.44 -12.40 24.18
N GLN A 29 3.13 -12.22 23.99
CA GLN A 29 2.10 -12.81 24.86
C GLN A 29 1.71 -14.25 24.47
N MET A 30 2.09 -14.70 23.27
CA MET A 30 1.73 -16.03 22.77
C MET A 30 2.88 -17.03 22.86
N ILE A 31 4.12 -16.55 22.75
CA ILE A 31 5.30 -17.38 22.54
C ILE A 31 6.47 -16.78 23.35
N GLU A 32 7.20 -17.65 24.03
CA GLU A 32 8.36 -17.28 24.85
C GLU A 32 9.66 -17.92 24.34
N GLY A 33 10.81 -17.38 24.77
CA GLY A 33 12.13 -17.97 24.54
C GLY A 33 12.68 -17.81 23.11
N GLY A 34 13.55 -18.74 22.70
CA GLY A 34 14.27 -18.64 21.42
C GLY A 34 13.37 -18.65 20.17
N LEU A 35 12.16 -19.22 20.26
CA LEU A 35 11.17 -19.22 19.18
C LEU A 35 10.61 -17.80 18.93
N LEU A 36 10.37 -17.02 19.98
CA LEU A 36 9.92 -15.63 19.85
C LEU A 36 10.96 -14.79 19.08
N GLN A 37 12.24 -14.98 19.39
CA GLN A 37 13.33 -14.26 18.71
C GLN A 37 13.39 -14.64 17.23
N ALA A 38 13.29 -15.93 16.89
CA ALA A 38 13.26 -16.39 15.51
C ALA A 38 12.08 -15.81 14.72
N LEU A 39 10.87 -15.84 15.30
CA LEU A 39 9.67 -15.27 14.68
C LEU A 39 9.74 -13.76 14.54
N THR A 40 10.28 -13.05 15.53
CA THR A 40 10.48 -11.60 15.47
C THR A 40 11.41 -11.23 14.31
N VAL A 41 12.54 -11.93 14.18
CA VAL A 41 13.47 -11.73 13.05
C VAL A 41 12.79 -12.05 11.72
N MET A 42 12.06 -13.16 11.65
CA MET A 42 11.31 -13.54 10.44
C MET A 42 10.29 -12.45 10.06
N CYS A 43 9.52 -11.93 11.02
CA CYS A 43 8.56 -10.85 10.79
C CYS A 43 9.24 -9.58 10.25
N VAL A 44 10.38 -9.19 10.83
CA VAL A 44 11.15 -8.03 10.35
C VAL A 44 11.61 -8.22 8.91
N VAL A 45 12.13 -9.41 8.57
CA VAL A 45 12.53 -9.75 7.19
C VAL A 45 11.33 -9.66 6.25
N LEU A 46 10.19 -10.25 6.61
CA LEU A 46 8.97 -10.22 5.78
C LEU A 46 8.45 -8.80 5.55
N ILE A 47 8.42 -7.97 6.60
CA ILE A 47 8.02 -6.56 6.50
C ILE A 47 8.99 -5.81 5.58
N MET A 48 10.29 -6.03 5.72
CA MET A 48 11.31 -5.41 4.87
C MET A 48 11.16 -5.82 3.41
N THR A 49 11.01 -7.11 3.11
CA THR A 49 10.86 -7.59 1.73
C THR A 49 9.57 -7.10 1.09
N PHE A 50 8.47 -7.05 1.85
CA PHE A 50 7.20 -6.51 1.38
C PHE A 50 7.32 -5.01 1.08
N LEU A 51 7.99 -4.25 1.95
CA LEU A 51 8.24 -2.83 1.75
C LEU A 51 9.05 -2.56 0.48
N VAL A 52 10.16 -3.28 0.27
CA VAL A 52 11.02 -3.11 -0.91
C VAL A 52 10.26 -3.45 -2.20
N THR A 53 9.53 -4.57 -2.21
CA THR A 53 8.79 -5.03 -3.40
C THR A 53 7.63 -4.09 -3.74
N SER A 54 6.93 -3.59 -2.72
CA SER A 54 5.85 -2.61 -2.87
C SER A 54 6.37 -1.28 -3.41
N ALA A 55 7.50 -0.78 -2.88
CA ALA A 55 8.13 0.44 -3.35
C ALA A 55 8.61 0.32 -4.81
N ASP A 56 9.24 -0.79 -5.17
CA ASP A 56 9.73 -1.05 -6.53
C ASP A 56 8.61 -1.03 -7.58
N SER A 57 7.48 -1.65 -7.25
CA SER A 57 6.28 -1.69 -8.09
C SER A 57 5.62 -0.30 -8.18
N GLY A 58 5.54 0.43 -7.07
CA GLY A 58 4.97 1.78 -7.04
C GLY A 58 5.76 2.78 -7.90
N ILE A 59 7.08 2.73 -7.83
CA ILE A 59 7.95 3.58 -8.66
C ILE A 59 7.79 3.23 -10.14
N LEU A 60 7.66 1.94 -10.50
CA LEU A 60 7.45 1.52 -11.88
C LEU A 60 6.15 2.07 -12.47
N VAL A 61 5.04 2.00 -11.72
CA VAL A 61 3.74 2.53 -12.14
C VAL A 61 3.81 4.05 -12.31
N MET A 62 4.38 4.76 -11.34
CA MET A 62 4.55 6.21 -11.42
C MET A 62 5.33 6.62 -12.67
N ASN A 63 6.40 5.90 -12.97
CA ASN A 63 7.28 6.18 -14.10
C ASN A 63 6.61 5.93 -15.45
N THR A 64 5.82 4.86 -15.53
CA THR A 64 5.00 4.56 -16.72
C THR A 64 3.98 5.68 -16.97
N ILE A 65 3.35 6.22 -15.92
CA ILE A 65 2.41 7.35 -16.03
C ILE A 65 3.13 8.62 -16.51
N MET A 66 4.31 8.93 -15.95
CA MET A 66 5.08 10.12 -16.32
C MET A 66 5.68 10.06 -17.72
N SER A 67 5.98 8.84 -18.20
CA SER A 67 6.52 8.60 -19.54
C SER A 67 5.44 8.47 -20.62
N GLY A 68 4.18 8.79 -20.30
CA GLY A 68 3.05 8.71 -21.23
C GLY A 68 2.72 7.28 -21.68
N GLY A 69 3.11 6.26 -20.89
CA GLY A 69 2.93 4.85 -21.21
C GLY A 69 4.17 4.14 -21.76
N ALA A 70 5.29 4.83 -21.97
CA ALA A 70 6.54 4.18 -22.37
C ALA A 70 7.16 3.41 -21.18
N GLN A 71 7.44 2.12 -21.37
CA GLN A 71 8.01 1.24 -20.33
C GLN A 71 9.52 1.42 -20.10
N GLU A 72 10.22 2.08 -21.03
CA GLU A 72 11.68 2.19 -21.01
C GLU A 72 12.12 3.29 -20.04
N THR A 73 12.23 2.90 -18.77
CA THR A 73 12.58 3.85 -17.73
C THR A 73 13.90 3.47 -17.08
N GLY A 74 14.89 4.35 -17.22
CA GLY A 74 16.26 4.09 -16.76
C GLY A 74 16.35 3.97 -15.23
N ILE A 75 17.25 3.09 -14.76
CA ILE A 75 17.57 2.82 -13.35
C ILE A 75 17.78 4.11 -12.53
N LYS A 76 18.32 5.16 -13.17
CA LYS A 76 18.56 6.49 -12.56
C LYS A 76 17.26 7.13 -12.05
N HIS A 77 16.16 7.01 -12.78
CA HIS A 77 14.87 7.58 -12.40
C HIS A 77 14.31 6.88 -11.14
N ARG A 78 14.49 5.56 -11.05
CA ARG A 78 14.09 4.76 -9.88
C ARG A 78 14.77 5.23 -8.60
N ILE A 79 16.08 5.45 -8.66
CA ILE A 79 16.89 5.90 -7.52
C ILE A 79 16.47 7.31 -7.08
N ILE A 80 16.26 8.23 -8.03
CA ILE A 80 15.82 9.60 -7.72
C ILE A 80 14.48 9.59 -6.97
N TRP A 81 13.49 8.82 -7.45
CA TRP A 81 12.20 8.71 -6.78
C TRP A 81 12.29 8.02 -5.41
N GLY A 82 13.14 7.00 -5.26
CA GLY A 82 13.39 6.36 -3.97
C GLY A 82 13.95 7.34 -2.92
N ILE A 83 14.89 8.20 -3.33
CA ILE A 83 15.47 9.24 -2.46
C ILE A 83 14.41 10.28 -2.09
N ILE A 84 13.64 10.78 -3.07
CA ILE A 84 12.57 11.76 -2.84
C ILE A 84 11.53 11.20 -1.86
N LEU A 85 11.08 9.95 -2.05
CA LEU A 85 10.13 9.30 -1.15
C LEU A 85 10.68 9.19 0.28
N THR A 86 11.93 8.79 0.42
CA THR A 86 12.59 8.67 1.73
C THR A 86 12.71 10.03 2.42
N LEU A 87 13.05 11.09 1.67
CA LEU A 87 13.09 12.45 2.19
C LEU A 87 11.71 12.94 2.63
N VAL A 88 10.67 12.72 1.83
CA VAL A 88 9.28 13.10 2.18
C VAL A 88 8.81 12.37 3.43
N ILE A 89 9.09 11.07 3.56
CA ILE A 89 8.76 10.31 4.77
C ILE A 89 9.51 10.88 5.98
N GLY A 90 10.82 11.13 5.84
CA GLY A 90 11.65 11.70 6.90
C GLY A 90 11.15 13.07 7.35
N THR A 91 10.80 13.96 6.42
CA THR A 91 10.27 15.30 6.76
C THR A 91 8.91 15.22 7.43
N LEU A 92 8.02 14.30 7.00
CA LEU A 92 6.71 14.12 7.63
C LEU A 92 6.83 13.56 9.06
N ILE A 93 7.77 12.63 9.30
CA ILE A 93 8.04 12.13 10.66
C ILE A 93 8.55 13.27 11.55
N LEU A 94 9.46 14.11 11.05
CA LEU A 94 9.97 15.27 11.79
C LEU A 94 8.89 16.33 12.04
N ALA A 95 8.00 16.56 11.07
CA ALA A 95 6.92 17.53 11.19
C ALA A 95 5.81 17.11 12.18
N ALA A 96 5.70 15.81 12.48
CA ALA A 96 4.73 15.27 13.42
C ALA A 96 5.04 15.57 14.90
N GLY A 97 6.28 15.94 15.21
CA GLY A 97 6.76 16.13 16.58
C GLY A 97 6.88 14.82 17.38
N ASP A 98 7.17 14.95 18.68
CA ASP A 98 7.51 13.81 19.55
C ASP A 98 6.30 12.93 19.94
N GLU A 99 5.07 13.45 19.80
CA GLU A 99 3.92 12.80 20.44
C GLU A 99 3.35 11.65 19.60
N ASN A 100 3.29 11.78 18.27
CA ASN A 100 2.73 10.76 17.37
C ASN A 100 3.25 10.87 15.92
N PRO A 101 4.44 10.33 15.60
CA PRO A 101 5.04 10.44 14.27
C PRO A 101 4.17 9.87 13.13
N MET A 102 3.31 8.91 13.45
CA MET A 102 2.43 8.25 12.47
C MET A 102 1.24 9.13 12.05
N ASN A 103 0.86 10.12 12.85
CA ASN A 103 -0.34 10.92 12.58
C ASN A 103 -0.14 11.82 11.35
N ALA A 104 1.04 12.44 11.21
CA ALA A 104 1.36 13.24 10.02
C ALA A 104 1.35 12.40 8.74
N LEU A 105 1.95 11.20 8.77
CA LEU A 105 1.94 10.27 7.64
C LEU A 105 0.52 9.87 7.27
N ARG A 106 -0.32 9.53 8.25
CA ARG A 106 -1.72 9.15 8.04
C ARG A 106 -2.54 10.30 7.45
N ASN A 107 -2.36 11.52 7.96
CA ASN A 107 -3.06 12.69 7.46
C ASN A 107 -2.65 13.01 6.03
N ALA A 108 -1.35 12.97 5.71
CA ALA A 108 -0.86 13.14 4.34
C ALA A 108 -1.45 12.08 3.39
N MET A 109 -1.53 10.82 3.83
CA MET A 109 -2.16 9.74 3.06
C MET A 109 -3.64 10.01 2.80
N ILE A 110 -4.41 10.45 3.80
CA ILE A 110 -5.84 10.76 3.64
C ILE A 110 -6.04 11.92 2.64
N ILE A 111 -5.26 12.99 2.81
CA ILE A 111 -5.32 14.17 1.93
C ILE A 111 -4.97 13.79 0.49
N GLY A 112 -3.95 12.93 0.29
CA GLY A 112 -3.56 12.43 -1.02
C GLY A 112 -4.58 11.47 -1.66
N ALA A 113 -5.22 10.61 -0.87
CA ALA A 113 -6.18 9.61 -1.35
C ALA A 113 -7.55 10.20 -1.73
N LEU A 114 -7.96 11.30 -1.07
CA LEU A 114 -9.25 11.96 -1.31
C LEU A 114 -9.51 12.33 -2.78
N PRO A 115 -8.66 13.11 -3.48
CA PRO A 115 -8.90 13.46 -4.89
C PRO A 115 -8.83 12.22 -5.80
N PHE A 116 -7.96 11.27 -5.49
CA PHE A 116 -7.85 10.02 -6.28
C PHE A 116 -9.11 9.16 -6.18
N THR A 117 -9.78 9.16 -5.03
CA THR A 117 -11.05 8.45 -4.82
C THR A 117 -12.15 8.96 -5.76
N MET A 118 -12.20 10.28 -6.02
CA MET A 118 -13.14 10.85 -6.98
C MET A 118 -12.85 10.36 -8.41
N VAL A 119 -11.57 10.31 -8.81
CA VAL A 119 -11.15 9.78 -10.11
C VAL A 119 -11.52 8.31 -10.26
N MET A 120 -11.24 7.49 -9.23
CA MET A 120 -11.64 6.08 -9.23
C MET A 120 -13.17 5.91 -9.37
N GLY A 121 -13.96 6.74 -8.70
CA GLY A 121 -15.43 6.74 -8.85
C GLY A 121 -15.87 6.99 -10.29
N LEU A 122 -15.26 7.96 -10.98
CA LEU A 122 -15.51 8.22 -12.39
C LEU A 122 -15.07 7.06 -13.29
N MET A 123 -13.95 6.41 -12.99
CA MET A 123 -13.48 5.23 -13.72
C MET A 123 -14.45 4.06 -13.60
N CYS A 124 -15.03 3.82 -12.42
CA CYS A 124 -16.08 2.79 -12.25
C CYS A 124 -17.31 3.08 -13.11
N ILE A 125 -17.74 4.33 -13.20
CA ILE A 125 -18.86 4.75 -14.06
C ILE A 125 -18.52 4.55 -15.53
N ALA A 126 -17.31 4.96 -15.95
CA ALA A 126 -16.85 4.82 -17.32
C ALA A 126 -16.74 3.34 -17.75
N LEU A 127 -16.21 2.48 -16.87
CA LEU A 127 -16.12 1.05 -17.10
C LEU A 127 -17.51 0.40 -17.20
N GLY A 128 -18.43 0.76 -16.31
CA GLY A 128 -19.82 0.29 -16.38
C GLY A 128 -20.51 0.69 -17.68
N LYS A 129 -20.30 1.93 -18.14
CA LYS A 129 -20.81 2.41 -19.43
C LYS A 129 -20.17 1.69 -20.61
N ALA A 130 -18.86 1.45 -20.57
CA ALA A 130 -18.14 0.71 -21.60
C ALA A 130 -18.68 -0.72 -21.73
N LEU A 131 -18.81 -1.43 -20.61
CA LEU A 131 -19.33 -2.80 -20.58
C LEU A 131 -20.80 -2.88 -21.05
N TYR A 132 -21.63 -1.91 -20.68
CA TYR A 132 -23.01 -1.84 -21.16
C TYR A 132 -23.08 -1.60 -22.68
N ASN A 133 -22.24 -0.70 -23.20
CA ASN A 133 -22.18 -0.45 -24.64
C ASN A 133 -21.65 -1.65 -25.42
N ASP A 134 -20.68 -2.38 -24.87
CA ASP A 134 -20.13 -3.59 -25.47
C ASP A 134 -21.18 -4.71 -25.53
N SER A 135 -21.89 -4.95 -24.41
CA SER A 135 -22.99 -5.92 -24.37
C SER A 135 -24.14 -5.56 -25.33
N ARG A 136 -24.37 -4.26 -25.59
CA ARG A 136 -25.33 -3.82 -26.63
C ARG A 136 -24.82 -4.08 -28.04
N ARG A 137 -23.52 -3.91 -28.31
CA ARG A 137 -22.90 -4.22 -29.62
C ARG A 137 -22.97 -5.72 -29.92
N ASP A 138 -22.72 -6.56 -28.92
CA ASP A 138 -22.82 -8.02 -29.04
C ASP A 138 -24.26 -8.46 -29.37
N LYS A 139 -25.26 -7.88 -28.70
CA LYS A 139 -26.68 -8.19 -28.96
C LYS A 139 -27.15 -7.78 -30.36
N HIS A 140 -26.47 -6.84 -31.01
CA HIS A 140 -26.77 -6.42 -32.38
C HIS A 140 -25.93 -7.16 -33.45
N GLY A 141 -25.16 -8.19 -33.07
CA GLY A 141 -24.47 -9.08 -34.00
C GLY A 141 -23.27 -8.45 -34.72
N VAL A 142 -22.72 -7.34 -34.22
CA VAL A 142 -21.62 -6.60 -34.86
C VAL A 142 -20.22 -7.14 -34.48
N ALA A 143 -20.16 -8.24 -33.72
CA ALA A 143 -18.92 -8.80 -33.16
C ALA A 143 -17.91 -9.36 -34.20
N GLY A 144 -18.22 -9.30 -35.50
CA GLY A 144 -17.37 -9.86 -36.56
C GLY A 144 -16.48 -8.88 -37.35
N ALA A 145 -16.49 -7.57 -37.09
CA ALA A 145 -15.91 -6.59 -38.02
C ALA A 145 -14.63 -5.86 -37.54
N THR A 146 -13.86 -6.44 -36.62
CA THR A 146 -12.51 -5.95 -36.32
C THR A 146 -11.52 -7.10 -36.37
N GLU A 147 -11.19 -7.54 -37.59
CA GLU A 147 -9.87 -8.12 -37.85
C GLU A 147 -8.81 -7.08 -37.43
N PRO A 148 -7.75 -7.48 -36.74
CA PRO A 148 -6.64 -6.58 -36.44
C PRO A 148 -5.94 -6.25 -37.77
N ALA A 149 -5.91 -4.97 -38.13
CA ALA A 149 -5.00 -4.50 -39.17
C ALA A 149 -3.57 -4.71 -38.66
N GLU A 150 -2.82 -5.51 -39.41
CA GLU A 150 -1.36 -5.70 -39.27
C GLU A 150 -0.59 -4.37 -39.18
#